data_AF-A0ABD0XPQ7-F1
#
_entry.id   AF-A0ABD0XPQ7-F1
#
_cell.length_a   1.000
_cell.length_b   1.000
_cell.length_c   1.000
_cell.angle_alpha   90.00
_cell.angle_beta   90.00
_cell.angle_gamma   90.00
#
_symmetry.space_group_name_H-M   'P 1'
#
loop_
_entity.id
_entity.type
_entity.pdbx_description
1 polymer ?
#
loop_
_entity_poly.entity_id
_entity_poly.type
_entity_poly.pdbx_seq_one_letter_code
_entity_poly.pdbx_strand_id
1 'polypeptide(L)'
;SPTQQWQSKQSRGKEIKAESLNTQQVVEELRAEMKQMFRAVMEASPRPLVPKLRGKGCKKCREEEKGENCPHCFKCGQEGHFSRGCRVQRPSSGNGQGLLRWDHQ
;
A
#
# COMPACT_ATOMS: atom_id res chain seq x y z
N SER A 1 33.89 18.82 46.30
CA SER A 1 34.92 17.76 46.15
C SER A 1 34.74 16.97 44.86
N PRO A 2 35.82 16.55 44.18
CA PRO A 2 35.78 15.84 42.89
C PRO A 2 34.89 14.58 42.90
N THR A 3 34.77 13.92 44.05
CA THR A 3 33.93 12.74 44.30
C THR A 3 32.43 13.00 44.14
N GLN A 4 31.92 14.17 44.54
CA GLN A 4 30.49 14.50 44.39
C GLN A 4 30.13 14.69 42.91
N GLN A 5 31.01 15.32 42.12
CA GLN A 5 30.77 15.52 40.69
C GLN A 5 30.77 14.20 39.90
N TRP A 6 31.59 13.23 40.31
CA TRP A 6 31.60 11.88 39.70
C TRP A 6 30.32 11.10 40.03
N GLN A 7 29.84 11.16 41.27
CA GLN A 7 28.57 10.54 41.69
C GLN A 7 27.35 11.16 40.98
N SER A 8 27.33 12.48 40.76
CA SER A 8 26.27 13.15 39.98
C SER A 8 26.28 12.76 38.49
N LYS A 9 27.45 12.52 37.89
CA LYS A 9 27.55 12.03 36.51
C LYS A 9 27.05 10.59 36.39
N GLN A 10 27.32 9.76 37.38
CA GLN A 10 26.82 8.38 37.43
C GLN A 10 25.31 8.28 37.64
N SER A 11 24.73 9.12 38.50
CA SER A 11 23.27 9.15 38.71
C SER A 11 22.54 9.58 37.44
N ARG A 12 22.96 10.67 36.79
CA ARG A 12 22.42 11.08 35.48
C ARG A 12 22.56 10.01 34.40
N GLY A 13 23.69 9.31 34.35
CA GLY A 13 23.89 8.20 33.40
C GLY A 13 22.95 7.01 33.65
N LYS A 14 22.57 6.76 34.91
CA LYS A 14 21.60 5.73 35.29
C LYS A 14 20.17 6.13 34.91
N GLU A 15 19.80 7.39 35.13
CA GLU A 15 18.47 7.93 34.78
C GLU A 15 18.25 7.92 33.25
N ILE A 16 19.21 8.39 32.47
CA ILE A 16 19.12 8.38 30.99
C ILE A 16 18.96 6.95 30.46
N LYS A 17 19.65 5.98 31.07
CA LYS A 17 19.55 4.57 30.68
C LYS A 17 18.20 3.96 31.07
N ALA A 18 17.65 4.33 32.23
CA ALA A 18 16.34 3.89 32.67
C ALA A 18 15.20 4.46 31.80
N GLU A 19 15.30 5.73 31.40
CA GLU A 19 14.33 6.40 30.52
C GLU A 19 14.41 5.85 29.07
N SER A 20 15.62 5.54 28.59
CA SER A 20 15.81 4.86 27.31
C SER A 20 15.22 3.45 27.29
N LEU A 21 15.31 2.70 28.39
CA LEU A 21 14.67 1.38 28.51
C LEU A 21 13.14 1.50 28.55
N ASN A 22 12.60 2.51 29.24
CA ASN A 22 11.16 2.74 29.30
C ASN A 22 10.59 3.11 27.93
N THR A 23 11.25 4.02 27.20
CA THR A 23 10.85 4.40 25.84
C THR A 23 10.94 3.25 24.84
N GLN A 24 11.95 2.38 24.95
CA GLN A 24 12.05 1.17 24.14
C GLN A 24 10.88 0.22 24.39
N GLN A 25 10.51 0.01 25.65
CA GLN A 25 9.41 -0.87 26.04
C GLN A 25 8.07 -0.38 25.47
N VAL A 26 7.79 0.93 25.54
CA VAL A 26 6.57 1.53 24.95
C VAL A 26 6.54 1.37 23.42
N VAL A 27 7.68 1.52 22.75
CA VAL A 27 7.76 1.34 21.28
C VAL A 27 7.53 -0.11 20.88
N GLU A 28 8.04 -1.08 21.65
CA GLU A 28 7.80 -2.50 21.39
C GLU A 28 6.34 -2.88 21.58
N GLU A 29 5.70 -2.37 22.63
CA GLU A 29 4.26 -2.54 22.87
C GLU A 29 3.42 -1.96 21.72
N LEU A 30 3.69 -0.71 21.33
CA LEU A 30 2.97 -0.07 20.22
C LEU A 30 3.17 -0.83 18.89
N ARG A 31 4.36 -1.38 18.65
CA ARG A 31 4.61 -2.26 17.48
C ARG A 31 3.81 -3.54 17.56
N ALA A 32 3.66 -4.14 18.74
CA ALA A 32 2.87 -5.34 18.94
C ALA A 32 1.37 -5.07 18.70
N GLU A 33 0.84 -3.96 19.21
CA GLU A 33 -0.54 -3.52 18.98
C GLU A 33 -0.79 -3.23 17.50
N MET A 34 0.12 -2.49 16.84
CA MET A 34 0.04 -2.24 15.40
C MET A 34 0.00 -3.54 14.59
N LYS A 35 0.78 -4.55 15.00
CA LYS A 35 0.78 -5.88 14.36
C LYS A 35 -0.52 -6.64 14.61
N GLN A 36 -1.15 -6.48 15.77
CA GLN A 36 -2.46 -7.06 16.05
C GLN A 36 -3.55 -6.39 15.21
N MET A 37 -3.57 -5.06 15.15
CA MET A 37 -4.48 -4.30 14.30
C MET A 37 -4.32 -4.68 12.81
N PHE A 38 -3.08 -4.76 12.31
CA PHE A 38 -2.82 -5.17 10.93
C PHE A 38 -3.37 -6.56 10.63
N ARG A 39 -3.18 -7.53 11.53
CA ARG A 39 -3.76 -8.87 11.38
C ARG A 39 -5.28 -8.83 11.33
N ALA A 40 -5.92 -8.10 12.24
CA ALA A 40 -7.39 -7.97 12.27
C ALA A 40 -7.94 -7.33 10.99
N VAL A 41 -7.28 -6.29 10.45
CA VAL A 41 -7.67 -5.65 9.18
C VAL A 41 -7.51 -6.62 8.00
N MET A 42 -6.40 -7.36 7.97
CA MET A 42 -6.14 -8.36 6.92
C MET A 42 -7.14 -9.52 6.98
N GLU A 43 -7.59 -9.91 8.17
CA GLU A 43 -8.60 -10.95 8.38
C GLU A 43 -10.01 -10.46 8.03
N ALA A 44 -10.37 -9.24 8.44
CA ALA A 44 -11.70 -8.67 8.19
C ALA A 44 -11.92 -8.28 6.71
N SER A 45 -10.86 -7.95 5.97
CA SER A 45 -10.92 -7.65 4.55
C SER A 45 -9.75 -8.31 3.81
N PRO A 46 -9.88 -9.61 3.46
CA PRO A 46 -8.88 -10.29 2.68
C PRO A 46 -8.86 -9.70 1.27
N ARG A 47 -8.02 -8.67 1.06
CA ARG A 47 -7.66 -8.24 -0.28
C ARG A 47 -6.99 -9.44 -0.94
N PRO A 48 -7.48 -9.91 -2.11
CA PRO A 48 -6.82 -10.98 -2.83
C PRO A 48 -5.36 -10.58 -3.08
N LEU A 49 -4.42 -11.34 -2.50
CA LEU A 49 -2.98 -11.11 -2.65
C LEU A 49 -2.53 -11.27 -4.10
N VAL A 50 -3.30 -12.03 -4.88
CA VAL A 50 -3.25 -12.04 -6.34
C VAL A 50 -4.17 -10.93 -6.85
N PRO A 51 -3.62 -9.90 -7.52
CA PRO A 51 -4.45 -9.08 -8.39
C PRO A 51 -5.24 -10.05 -9.28
N LYS A 52 -6.56 -9.93 -9.35
CA LYS A 52 -7.36 -10.67 -10.34
C LYS A 52 -6.75 -10.32 -11.70
N LEU A 53 -5.88 -11.19 -12.22
CA LEU A 53 -5.34 -11.04 -13.55
C LEU A 53 -6.56 -10.98 -14.45
N ARG A 54 -6.81 -9.79 -15.01
CA ARG A 54 -7.84 -9.69 -16.04
C ARG A 54 -7.27 -10.50 -17.20
N GLY A 55 -7.94 -11.60 -17.55
CA GLY A 55 -7.57 -12.46 -18.66
C GLY A 55 -7.32 -11.64 -19.92
N LYS A 56 -6.47 -12.15 -20.79
CA LYS A 56 -6.07 -11.45 -22.02
C LYS A 56 -7.28 -11.15 -22.90
N GLY A 57 -7.18 -10.09 -23.71
CA GLY A 57 -8.22 -9.68 -24.66
C GLY A 57 -9.20 -8.63 -24.13
N CYS A 58 -10.07 -8.15 -25.01
CA CYS A 58 -11.18 -7.26 -24.63
C CYS A 58 -12.25 -8.07 -23.85
N LYS A 59 -13.19 -7.39 -23.18
CA LYS A 59 -14.24 -8.05 -22.38
C LYS A 59 -14.97 -9.15 -23.15
N LYS A 60 -15.42 -8.84 -24.38
CA LYS A 60 -16.09 -9.79 -25.28
C LYS A 60 -15.21 -11.00 -25.60
N CYS A 61 -13.97 -10.78 -26.06
CA CYS A 61 -13.03 -11.86 -26.37
C CYS A 61 -12.78 -12.80 -25.17
N ARG A 62 -12.78 -12.26 -23.94
CA ARG A 62 -12.57 -13.06 -22.74
C ARG A 62 -13.78 -13.94 -22.41
N GLU A 63 -14.98 -13.45 -22.66
CA GLU A 63 -16.23 -14.20 -22.47
C GLU A 63 -16.38 -15.32 -23.50
N GLU A 64 -15.83 -15.12 -24.70
CA GLU A 64 -15.86 -16.09 -25.81
C GLU A 64 -14.65 -17.03 -25.83
N GLU A 65 -13.84 -17.09 -24.77
CA GLU A 65 -12.61 -17.89 -24.66
C GLU A 65 -11.55 -17.64 -25.76
N LYS A 66 -11.66 -16.54 -26.50
CA LYS A 66 -10.73 -16.08 -27.56
C LYS A 66 -9.77 -14.99 -27.08
N GLY A 67 -9.59 -14.86 -25.77
CA GLY A 67 -8.81 -13.80 -25.13
C GLY A 67 -7.33 -13.79 -25.49
N GLU A 68 -6.74 -14.96 -25.74
CA GLU A 68 -5.30 -15.12 -26.03
C GLU A 68 -4.89 -14.48 -27.36
N ASN A 69 -5.79 -14.45 -28.36
CA ASN A 69 -5.53 -13.88 -29.68
C ASN A 69 -6.63 -12.86 -30.06
N CYS A 70 -6.89 -11.88 -29.19
CA CYS A 70 -7.92 -10.88 -29.44
C CYS A 70 -7.41 -9.76 -30.37
N PRO A 71 -7.90 -9.65 -31.63
CA PRO A 71 -7.52 -8.57 -32.55
C PRO A 71 -8.25 -7.25 -32.25
N HIS A 72 -9.17 -7.28 -31.28
CA HIS A 72 -9.99 -6.13 -30.91
C HIS A 72 -9.27 -5.21 -29.93
N CYS A 73 -9.65 -3.94 -29.96
CA CYS A 73 -9.24 -2.94 -28.98
C CYS A 73 -9.60 -3.38 -27.56
N PHE A 74 -8.62 -3.47 -26.66
CA PHE A 74 -8.84 -3.87 -25.26
C PHE A 74 -9.68 -2.86 -24.46
N LYS A 75 -9.87 -1.64 -24.98
CA LYS A 75 -10.63 -0.56 -24.34
C LYS A 75 -12.10 -0.56 -24.74
N CYS A 76 -12.42 -0.62 -26.04
CA CYS A 76 -13.79 -0.53 -26.55
C CYS A 76 -14.32 -1.82 -27.20
N GLY A 77 -13.44 -2.81 -27.46
CA GLY A 77 -13.82 -4.09 -28.07
C GLY A 77 -14.05 -4.05 -29.58
N GLN A 78 -13.73 -2.96 -30.26
CA GLN A 78 -13.85 -2.81 -31.72
C GLN A 78 -12.57 -3.30 -32.44
N GLU A 79 -12.71 -3.82 -33.65
CA GLU A 79 -11.58 -4.19 -34.51
C GLU A 79 -10.96 -2.98 -35.25
N GLY A 80 -9.88 -3.21 -36.00
CA GLY A 80 -9.19 -2.18 -36.78
C GLY A 80 -8.24 -1.27 -36.00
N HIS A 81 -8.23 -1.34 -34.67
CA HIS A 81 -7.26 -0.65 -33.82
C HIS A 81 -7.03 -1.36 -32.48
N PHE A 82 -5.86 -1.15 -31.89
CA PHE A 82 -5.57 -1.53 -30.50
C PHE A 82 -5.81 -0.36 -29.54
N SER A 83 -5.63 -0.58 -28.23
CA SER A 83 -5.80 0.44 -27.18
C SER A 83 -5.08 1.77 -27.46
N ARG A 84 -3.93 1.72 -28.16
CA ARG A 84 -3.13 2.89 -28.55
C ARG A 84 -3.83 3.78 -29.58
N GLY A 85 -4.67 3.22 -30.44
CA GLY A 85 -5.42 3.95 -31.46
C GLY A 85 -6.88 4.23 -31.08
N CYS A 86 -7.27 3.94 -29.84
CA CYS A 86 -8.66 4.04 -29.43
C CYS A 86 -9.06 5.51 -29.19
N ARG A 87 -9.97 6.01 -30.03
CA ARG A 87 -10.53 7.37 -29.93
C ARG A 87 -11.72 7.48 -28.96
N VAL A 88 -12.14 6.36 -28.37
CA VAL A 88 -13.25 6.34 -27.41
C VAL A 88 -12.78 6.97 -26.10
N GLN A 89 -13.45 8.04 -25.69
CA GLN A 89 -13.30 8.63 -24.35
C GLN A 89 -13.51 7.53 -23.32
N ARG A 90 -12.61 7.41 -22.32
CA ARG A 90 -12.73 6.31 -21.35
C ARG A 90 -14.13 6.42 -20.71
N PRO A 91 -15.01 5.40 -20.79
CA PRO A 91 -16.10 5.36 -19.83
C PRO A 91 -15.41 5.35 -18.46
N SER A 92 -15.97 6.07 -17.49
CA SER A 92 -15.42 6.24 -16.14
C SER A 92 -15.28 4.87 -15.46
N SER A 93 -14.25 4.13 -15.84
CA SER A 93 -13.96 2.81 -15.33
C SER A 93 -13.04 3.09 -14.17
N GLY A 94 -13.67 3.17 -13.00
CA GLY A 94 -13.12 3.62 -11.73
C GLY A 94 -11.66 3.22 -11.53
N ASN A 95 -10.83 4.26 -11.50
CA ASN A 95 -9.62 4.45 -10.71
C ASN A 95 -9.34 5.97 -10.66
N GLY A 96 -10.39 6.77 -10.46
CA GLY A 96 -10.32 8.23 -10.36
C GLY A 96 -10.06 8.75 -8.94
N GLN A 97 -9.95 7.85 -7.95
CA GLN A 97 -9.72 8.21 -6.55
C GLN A 97 -8.23 8.17 -6.17
N GLY A 98 -7.32 8.37 -7.14
CA GLY A 98 -5.87 8.35 -6.92
C GLY A 98 -5.16 9.67 -7.21
N LEU A 99 -5.90 10.73 -7.58
CA LEU A 99 -5.30 12.03 -7.85
C LEU A 99 -6.17 13.17 -7.30
N LEU A 100 -6.43 13.14 -5.99
CA LEU A 100 -6.43 14.41 -5.27
C LEU A 100 -4.98 14.87 -5.27
N ARG A 101 -4.67 15.68 -6.28
CA ARG A 101 -3.47 16.50 -6.46
C ARG A 101 -3.28 17.33 -5.17
N TRP A 102 -2.62 16.76 -4.18
CA TRP A 102 -1.82 17.55 -3.25
C TRP A 102 -0.64 18.07 -4.08
N ASP A 103 -0.33 19.35 -3.91
CA ASP A 103 0.61 20.15 -4.72
C ASP A 103 0.07 20.69 -6.04
N HIS A 104 -0.51 21.89 -5.96
CA HIS A 104 0.25 23.07 -6.39
C HIS A 104 -0.49 24.34 -6.01
N GLN A 105 0.27 25.18 -5.30
CA GLN A 105 0.10 26.59 -4.98
C GLN A 105 -0.21 27.45 -6.20
#